data_AF-A0A7X7UNF8-F1
#
_entry.id   AF-A0A7X7UNF8-F1
#
_cell.length_a   1.000
_cell.length_b   1.000
_cell.length_c   1.000
_cell.angle_alpha   90.00
_cell.angle_beta   90.00
_cell.angle_gamma   90.00
#
_symmetry.space_group_name_H-M   'P 1'
#
loop_
_entity.id
_entity.type
_entity.pdbx_description
1 polymer ?
#
loop_
_entity_poly.entity_id
_entity_poly.type
_entity_poly.pdbx_seq_one_letter_code
_entity_poly.pdbx_strand_id
1 'polypeptide(L)'
;MRHIPFFFVIISMALVACSGQNRNKSLDTPPEWASQQIWYQIFVERFCNGDTNNDPIPEDITSTTQIFPVPDNWSITPWTQDWWKQEPWALETGRPFNETLQHRRYGGDLQGVLNKLDYLQELGITAIYFNPLNDAPSLHKYDARYYYHMDIHFGPDPEGDKKIIAEEIPEDASTWQWTSADTLFLYLVKQCHQRGIKVIVDYSWNHTGTEFWAW
;
A
#
# COMPACT_ATOMS: atom_id res chain seq x y z
N MET A 1 -14.76 40.17 66.10
CA MET A 1 -14.86 38.72 65.80
C MET A 1 -15.13 38.59 64.30
N ARG A 2 -14.53 37.57 63.68
CA ARG A 2 -14.21 37.47 62.25
C ARG A 2 -15.44 37.37 61.33
N HIS A 3 -15.34 38.01 60.17
CA HIS A 3 -16.18 37.80 58.99
C HIS A 3 -15.96 36.41 58.41
N ILE A 4 -17.03 35.71 58.06
CA ILE A 4 -17.03 34.54 57.17
C ILE A 4 -18.16 34.75 56.15
N PRO A 5 -17.87 35.06 54.87
CA PRO A 5 -18.87 34.92 53.82
C PRO A 5 -18.88 33.46 53.35
N PHE A 6 -20.05 32.83 53.40
CA PHE A 6 -20.31 31.54 52.78
C PHE A 6 -20.18 31.69 51.25
N PHE A 7 -19.10 31.16 50.67
CA PHE A 7 -18.99 30.95 49.24
C PHE A 7 -19.79 29.69 48.88
N PHE A 8 -20.93 29.85 48.19
CA PHE A 8 -21.58 28.76 47.48
C PHE A 8 -20.78 28.47 46.20
N VAL A 9 -20.05 27.36 46.19
CA VAL A 9 -19.47 26.80 44.96
C VAL A 9 -20.55 25.99 44.27
N ILE A 10 -21.12 26.52 43.19
CA ILE A 10 -21.99 25.76 42.30
C ILE A 10 -21.07 24.97 41.36
N ILE A 11 -20.92 23.68 41.62
CA ILE A 11 -20.26 22.74 40.70
C ILE A 11 -21.29 22.41 39.62
N SER A 12 -21.19 23.07 38.46
CA SER A 12 -21.92 22.68 37.25
C SER A 12 -21.28 21.42 36.67
N MET A 13 -21.86 20.26 36.98
CA MET A 13 -21.50 18.99 36.37
C MET A 13 -21.99 19.01 34.91
N ALA A 14 -21.12 19.36 33.97
CA ALA A 14 -21.41 19.25 32.54
C ALA A 14 -21.46 17.78 32.16
N LEU A 15 -22.67 17.20 32.15
CA LEU A 15 -22.95 15.95 31.47
C LEU A 15 -22.76 16.18 29.96
N VAL A 16 -21.56 15.92 29.46
CA VAL A 16 -21.35 15.68 28.03
C VAL A 16 -22.03 14.34 27.74
N ALA A 17 -23.32 14.41 27.43
CA ALA A 17 -23.97 13.31 26.73
C ALA A 17 -23.26 13.19 25.38
N CYS A 18 -22.42 12.16 25.22
CA CYS A 18 -22.07 11.66 23.90
C CYS A 18 -23.37 11.23 23.24
N SER A 19 -24.03 12.15 22.55
CA SER A 19 -25.04 11.78 21.56
C SER A 19 -24.28 10.97 20.51
N GLY A 20 -24.50 9.67 20.52
CA GLY A 20 -24.13 8.83 19.39
C GLY A 20 -24.81 9.42 18.17
N GLN A 21 -24.07 10.17 17.36
CA GLN A 21 -24.56 10.58 16.06
C GLN A 21 -24.76 9.30 15.27
N ASN A 22 -26.01 8.83 15.22
CA ASN A 22 -26.49 7.94 14.17
C ASN A 22 -26.28 8.67 12.84
N ARG A 23 -25.08 8.54 12.27
CA ARG A 23 -24.80 9.02 10.93
C ARG A 23 -25.29 7.96 9.95
N ASN A 24 -26.60 7.92 9.73
CA ASN A 24 -27.13 7.55 8.43
C ASN A 24 -26.72 8.66 7.44
N LYS A 25 -25.44 8.70 7.08
CA LYS A 25 -25.01 9.48 5.92
C LYS A 25 -25.56 8.73 4.71
N SER A 26 -26.52 9.34 4.02
CA SER A 26 -26.93 8.89 2.69
C SER A 26 -25.67 8.72 1.82
N LEU A 27 -25.58 7.59 1.12
CA LEU A 27 -24.52 7.28 0.17
C LEU A 27 -24.78 7.92 -1.21
N ASP A 28 -25.87 8.68 -1.35
CA ASP A 28 -26.29 9.26 -2.62
C ASP A 28 -25.43 10.48 -3.00
N THR A 29 -24.65 11.00 -2.07
CA THR A 29 -23.74 12.13 -2.29
C THR A 29 -22.29 11.74 -2.00
N PRO A 30 -21.34 12.05 -2.90
CA PRO A 30 -19.93 11.80 -2.65
C PRO A 30 -19.44 12.63 -1.44
N PRO A 31 -18.37 12.19 -0.75
CA PRO A 31 -17.78 12.97 0.32
C PRO A 31 -17.36 14.36 -0.16
N GLU A 32 -17.79 15.41 0.53
CA GLU A 32 -17.53 16.82 0.15
C GLU A 32 -16.03 17.12 -0.05
N TRP A 33 -15.15 16.49 0.73
CA TRP A 33 -13.71 16.69 0.59
C TRP A 33 -13.21 16.25 -0.80
N ALA A 34 -13.81 15.23 -1.42
CA ALA A 34 -13.30 14.63 -2.66
C ALA A 34 -13.31 15.61 -3.84
N SER A 35 -14.27 16.54 -3.91
CA SER A 35 -14.35 17.55 -4.98
C SER A 35 -13.32 18.68 -4.85
N GLN A 36 -12.61 18.75 -3.72
CA GLN A 36 -11.66 19.82 -3.42
C GLN A 36 -10.19 19.36 -3.53
N GLN A 37 -9.95 18.14 -3.99
CA GLN A 37 -8.60 17.57 -4.00
C GLN A 37 -7.86 17.78 -5.32
N ILE A 38 -6.53 17.86 -5.21
CA ILE A 38 -5.57 17.69 -6.30
C ILE A 38 -5.03 16.27 -6.15
N TRP A 39 -5.41 15.42 -7.10
CA TRP A 39 -5.13 13.99 -7.09
C TRP A 39 -3.78 13.68 -7.72
N TYR A 40 -3.06 12.74 -7.12
CA TYR A 40 -1.85 12.13 -7.69
C TYR A 40 -1.98 10.61 -7.64
N GLN A 41 -1.84 9.94 -8.78
CA GLN A 41 -1.86 8.49 -8.84
C GLN A 41 -0.44 7.93 -8.70
N ILE A 42 -0.25 6.94 -7.83
CA ILE A 42 1.04 6.28 -7.63
C ILE A 42 0.92 4.79 -7.96
N PHE A 43 1.74 4.37 -8.92
CA PHE A 43 2.09 2.98 -9.15
C PHE A 43 3.41 2.70 -8.43
N VAL A 44 3.35 2.12 -7.22
CA VAL A 44 4.46 2.09 -6.25
C VAL A 44 5.73 1.50 -6.85
N GLU A 45 5.63 0.34 -7.50
CA GLU A 45 6.74 -0.40 -8.12
C GLU A 45 7.52 0.44 -9.15
N ARG A 46 6.95 1.53 -9.67
CA ARG A 46 7.50 2.42 -10.69
C ARG A 46 7.67 3.87 -10.24
N PHE A 47 7.46 4.17 -8.97
CA PHE A 47 7.51 5.56 -8.49
C PHE A 47 8.88 5.94 -7.94
N CYS A 48 9.38 5.21 -6.94
CA CYS A 48 10.67 5.44 -6.33
C CYS A 48 11.11 4.19 -5.57
N ASN A 49 12.31 3.70 -5.81
CA ASN A 49 12.95 2.67 -4.98
C ASN A 49 13.64 3.37 -3.80
N GLY A 50 13.12 3.15 -2.60
CA GLY A 50 13.59 3.74 -1.35
C GLY A 50 14.39 2.77 -0.48
N ASP A 51 14.25 1.47 -0.68
CA ASP A 51 14.98 0.43 0.03
C ASP A 51 15.31 -0.76 -0.88
N THR A 52 16.52 -0.78 -1.45
CA THR A 52 16.94 -1.86 -2.35
C THR A 52 17.04 -3.24 -1.68
N ASN A 53 16.95 -3.34 -0.35
CA ASN A 53 17.02 -4.64 0.33
C ASN A 53 15.71 -5.44 0.19
N ASN A 54 14.61 -4.80 -0.18
CA ASN A 54 13.33 -5.45 -0.42
C ASN A 54 13.02 -5.68 -1.90
N ASP A 55 13.96 -5.39 -2.81
CA ASP A 55 13.77 -5.55 -4.24
C ASP A 55 13.25 -6.96 -4.58
N PRO A 56 12.27 -7.10 -5.50
CA PRO A 56 11.70 -8.40 -5.85
C PRO A 56 12.74 -9.43 -6.33
N ILE A 57 12.54 -10.69 -5.94
CA ILE A 57 13.36 -11.83 -6.38
C ILE A 57 12.56 -12.78 -7.28
N PRO A 58 13.21 -13.59 -8.15
CA PRO A 58 12.52 -14.49 -9.07
C PRO A 58 11.47 -15.41 -8.43
N GLU A 59 11.77 -15.95 -7.24
CA GLU A 59 10.87 -16.84 -6.51
C GLU A 59 9.54 -16.15 -6.17
N ASP A 60 9.60 -14.93 -5.66
CA ASP A 60 8.43 -14.20 -5.16
C ASP A 60 7.59 -13.58 -6.29
N ILE A 61 8.17 -13.39 -7.48
CA ILE A 61 7.46 -12.89 -8.67
C ILE A 61 6.98 -13.99 -9.62
N THR A 62 7.18 -15.26 -9.29
CA THR A 62 6.71 -16.39 -10.10
C THR A 62 5.23 -16.67 -9.84
N SER A 63 4.48 -16.99 -10.90
CA SER A 63 3.06 -17.36 -10.79
C SER A 63 2.66 -18.36 -11.88
N THR A 64 1.72 -19.25 -11.55
CA THR A 64 1.18 -20.30 -12.44
C THR A 64 0.46 -19.76 -13.68
N THR A 65 0.07 -18.48 -13.69
CA THR A 65 -0.63 -17.83 -14.82
C THR A 65 0.28 -17.05 -15.75
N GLN A 66 1.59 -17.01 -15.49
CA GLN A 66 2.53 -16.29 -16.36
C GLN A 66 2.66 -16.95 -17.73
N ILE A 67 2.85 -16.12 -18.76
CA ILE A 67 3.00 -16.54 -20.16
C ILE A 67 4.24 -17.44 -20.34
N PHE A 68 5.27 -17.22 -19.51
CA PHE A 68 6.49 -18.01 -19.47
C PHE A 68 7.14 -17.90 -18.07
N PRO A 69 7.99 -18.87 -17.68
CA PRO A 69 8.65 -18.84 -16.37
C PRO A 69 9.64 -17.66 -16.26
N VAL A 70 9.84 -17.17 -15.04
CA VAL A 70 10.87 -16.16 -14.75
C VAL A 70 12.25 -16.76 -15.08
N PRO A 71 13.09 -16.11 -15.92
CA PRO A 71 14.40 -16.65 -16.27
C PRO A 71 15.37 -16.74 -15.08
N ASP A 72 16.24 -17.75 -15.06
CA ASP A 72 17.23 -17.95 -13.99
C ASP A 72 18.21 -16.77 -13.83
N ASN A 73 18.49 -16.06 -14.93
CA ASN A 73 19.36 -14.87 -14.96
C ASN A 73 18.58 -13.54 -14.82
N TRP A 74 17.32 -13.60 -14.41
CA TRP A 74 16.50 -12.41 -14.21
C TRP A 74 17.12 -11.46 -13.18
N SER A 75 16.96 -10.16 -13.40
CA SER A 75 17.42 -9.11 -12.49
C SER A 75 16.57 -7.85 -12.59
N ILE A 76 16.65 -7.03 -11.53
CA ILE A 76 16.03 -5.70 -11.46
C ILE A 76 16.50 -4.83 -12.64
N THR A 77 15.56 -4.10 -13.21
CA THR A 77 15.78 -3.18 -14.32
C THR A 77 16.36 -1.86 -13.79
N PRO A 78 17.48 -1.38 -14.34
CA PRO A 78 18.01 -0.07 -13.96
C PRO A 78 17.01 1.05 -14.28
N TRP A 79 16.76 1.94 -13.32
CA TRP A 79 15.83 3.08 -13.46
C TRP A 79 16.11 3.99 -14.66
N THR A 80 17.38 4.12 -15.06
CA THR A 80 17.81 4.99 -16.17
C THR A 80 17.90 4.26 -17.51
N GLN A 81 17.48 3.00 -17.58
CA GLN A 81 17.45 2.25 -18.83
C GLN A 81 16.42 2.85 -19.80
N ASP A 82 16.75 2.82 -21.10
CA ASP A 82 15.76 3.09 -22.16
C ASP A 82 14.55 2.16 -22.00
N TRP A 83 13.36 2.76 -21.99
CA TRP A 83 12.10 2.05 -21.81
C TRP A 83 11.89 0.92 -22.83
N TRP A 84 12.22 1.16 -24.10
CA TRP A 84 11.98 0.21 -25.19
C TRP A 84 13.09 -0.83 -25.34
N LYS A 85 14.21 -0.64 -24.64
CA LYS A 85 15.29 -1.62 -24.61
C LYS A 85 14.90 -2.77 -23.70
N GLN A 86 14.94 -3.99 -24.23
CA GLN A 86 14.77 -5.22 -23.44
C GLN A 86 16.02 -5.48 -22.58
N GLU A 87 15.80 -6.03 -21.40
CA GLU A 87 16.84 -6.52 -20.49
C GLU A 87 17.61 -7.69 -21.13
N PRO A 88 18.87 -7.96 -20.69
CA PRO A 88 19.60 -9.14 -21.14
C PRO A 88 18.82 -10.45 -20.93
N TRP A 89 18.22 -10.64 -19.75
CA TRP A 89 17.38 -11.81 -19.46
C TRP A 89 16.16 -11.90 -20.39
N ALA A 90 15.59 -10.75 -20.80
CA ALA A 90 14.43 -10.71 -21.68
C ALA A 90 14.82 -11.07 -23.13
N LEU A 91 15.96 -10.57 -23.62
CA LEU A 91 16.47 -10.88 -24.96
C LEU A 91 16.77 -12.38 -25.14
N GLU A 92 17.30 -13.03 -24.11
CA GLU A 92 17.63 -14.47 -24.14
C GLU A 92 16.38 -15.36 -24.27
N THR A 93 15.21 -14.87 -23.86
CA THR A 93 13.95 -15.61 -24.06
C THR A 93 13.52 -15.72 -25.52
N GLY A 94 14.04 -14.84 -26.41
CA GLY A 94 13.59 -14.70 -27.78
C GLY A 94 12.16 -14.14 -27.94
N ARG A 95 11.53 -13.67 -26.84
CA ARG A 95 10.15 -13.16 -26.83
C ARG A 95 10.09 -11.66 -27.12
N PRO A 96 8.99 -11.18 -27.70
CA PRO A 96 8.80 -9.75 -27.95
C PRO A 96 8.63 -8.97 -26.64
N PHE A 97 8.94 -7.67 -26.69
CA PHE A 97 8.91 -6.75 -25.54
C PHE A 97 7.61 -6.82 -24.72
N ASN A 98 6.45 -6.88 -25.39
CA ASN A 98 5.14 -6.90 -24.75
C ASN A 98 4.89 -8.16 -23.93
N GLU A 99 5.52 -9.29 -24.27
CA GLU A 99 5.42 -10.52 -23.48
C GLU A 99 6.35 -10.46 -22.26
N THR A 100 7.57 -9.93 -22.43
CA THR A 100 8.57 -9.87 -21.34
C THR A 100 8.30 -8.76 -20.32
N LEU A 101 7.48 -7.77 -20.67
CA LEU A 101 7.20 -6.60 -19.83
C LEU A 101 6.64 -6.97 -18.45
N GLN A 102 5.88 -8.06 -18.34
CA GLN A 102 5.27 -8.52 -17.08
C GLN A 102 6.28 -9.01 -16.05
N HIS A 103 7.51 -9.32 -16.45
CA HIS A 103 8.60 -9.65 -15.53
C HIS A 103 9.49 -8.46 -15.21
N ARG A 104 9.31 -7.31 -15.86
CA ARG A 104 10.10 -6.11 -15.56
C ARG A 104 9.78 -5.59 -14.16
N ARG A 105 10.82 -5.35 -13.36
CA ARG A 105 10.74 -4.73 -12.02
C ARG A 105 11.83 -3.68 -11.87
N TYR A 106 11.52 -2.59 -11.17
CA TYR A 106 12.40 -1.49 -10.80
C TYR A 106 12.58 -1.35 -9.28
N GLY A 107 11.78 -2.08 -8.49
CA GLY A 107 11.91 -2.12 -7.03
C GLY A 107 11.32 -0.91 -6.33
N GLY A 108 10.34 -0.23 -6.93
CA GLY A 108 9.66 0.85 -6.21
C GLY A 108 8.87 0.33 -5.01
N ASP A 109 8.89 1.07 -3.89
CA ASP A 109 8.40 0.61 -2.59
C ASP A 109 7.77 1.77 -1.76
N LEU A 110 7.19 1.45 -0.59
CA LEU A 110 6.55 2.46 0.27
C LEU A 110 7.54 3.39 0.96
N GLN A 111 8.78 2.96 1.20
CA GLN A 111 9.85 3.82 1.71
C GLN A 111 10.20 4.89 0.67
N GLY A 112 10.20 4.56 -0.62
CA GLY A 112 10.36 5.49 -1.73
C GLY A 112 9.22 6.50 -1.79
N VAL A 113 7.98 6.08 -1.56
CA VAL A 113 6.84 7.01 -1.44
C VAL A 113 7.04 7.95 -0.24
N LEU A 114 7.39 7.42 0.93
CA LEU A 114 7.70 8.21 2.13
C LEU A 114 8.79 9.26 1.85
N ASN A 115 9.87 8.87 1.19
CA ASN A 115 10.99 9.73 0.83
C ASN A 115 10.59 10.88 -0.13
N LYS A 116 9.45 10.77 -0.81
CA LYS A 116 8.94 11.75 -1.77
C LYS A 116 7.72 12.53 -1.28
N LEU A 117 7.29 12.35 -0.03
CA LEU A 117 6.14 13.10 0.49
C LEU A 117 6.36 14.62 0.49
N ASP A 118 7.59 15.08 0.72
CA ASP A 118 7.89 16.52 0.68
C ASP A 118 7.80 17.05 -0.76
N TYR A 119 8.29 16.31 -1.75
CA TYR A 119 8.10 16.62 -3.18
C TYR A 119 6.60 16.69 -3.54
N LEU A 120 5.82 15.72 -3.09
CA LEU A 120 4.38 15.67 -3.34
C LEU A 120 3.65 16.85 -2.70
N GLN A 121 4.05 17.23 -1.48
CA GLN A 121 3.52 18.40 -0.79
C GLN A 121 3.90 19.71 -1.50
N GLU A 122 5.14 19.86 -1.95
CA GLU A 122 5.60 21.02 -2.73
C GLU A 122 4.84 21.17 -4.06
N LEU A 123 4.49 20.05 -4.70
CA LEU A 123 3.65 20.03 -5.89
C LEU A 123 2.21 20.52 -5.61
N GLY A 124 1.78 20.53 -4.34
CA GLY A 124 0.47 20.97 -3.90
C GLY A 124 -0.61 19.89 -3.93
N ILE A 125 -0.22 18.61 -4.01
CA ILE A 125 -1.20 17.51 -4.03
C ILE A 125 -1.87 17.36 -2.66
N THR A 126 -3.14 16.99 -2.67
CA THR A 126 -3.95 16.85 -1.44
C THR A 126 -4.62 15.49 -1.32
N ALA A 127 -4.53 14.65 -2.35
CA ALA A 127 -4.90 13.25 -2.28
C ALA A 127 -3.99 12.37 -3.15
N ILE A 128 -3.66 11.19 -2.62
CA ILE A 128 -2.98 10.12 -3.35
C ILE A 128 -3.97 8.99 -3.62
N TYR A 129 -3.97 8.52 -4.86
CA TYR A 129 -4.59 7.26 -5.25
C TYR A 129 -3.50 6.24 -5.55
N PHE A 130 -3.44 5.17 -4.77
CA PHE A 130 -2.53 4.06 -5.04
C PHE A 130 -3.19 3.02 -5.94
N ASN A 131 -2.45 2.55 -6.95
CA ASN A 131 -2.70 1.23 -7.53
C ASN A 131 -2.59 0.14 -6.44
N PRO A 132 -3.02 -1.12 -6.69
CA PRO A 132 -3.14 -2.10 -5.64
C PRO A 132 -1.81 -2.32 -4.89
N LEU A 133 -1.92 -2.38 -3.56
CA LEU A 133 -0.78 -2.50 -2.65
C LEU A 133 -0.75 -3.86 -1.93
N ASN A 134 -1.77 -4.68 -2.12
CA ASN A 134 -1.89 -5.99 -1.50
C ASN A 134 -0.79 -6.94 -2.00
N ASP A 135 -0.52 -7.97 -1.21
CA ASP A 135 0.42 -9.02 -1.57
C ASP A 135 -0.01 -9.78 -2.83
N ALA A 136 0.88 -9.85 -3.83
CA ALA A 136 0.66 -10.50 -5.12
C ALA A 136 1.97 -10.70 -5.92
N PRO A 137 2.09 -11.76 -6.75
CA PRO A 137 3.31 -12.03 -7.52
C PRO A 137 3.53 -11.08 -8.72
N SER A 138 2.45 -10.56 -9.32
CA SER A 138 2.59 -9.63 -10.45
C SER A 138 3.20 -8.28 -10.04
N LEU A 139 3.62 -7.47 -11.02
CA LEU A 139 4.01 -6.08 -10.75
C LEU A 139 2.83 -5.17 -10.43
N HIS A 140 1.63 -5.50 -10.90
CA HIS A 140 0.45 -4.62 -10.82
C HIS A 140 -0.48 -4.95 -9.66
N LYS A 141 -0.29 -6.11 -9.03
CA LYS A 141 -0.94 -6.54 -7.78
C LYS A 141 -2.47 -6.77 -7.82
N TYR A 142 -3.12 -6.62 -8.98
CA TYR A 142 -4.53 -6.99 -9.20
C TYR A 142 -4.87 -8.49 -8.98
N ASP A 143 -3.87 -9.35 -8.87
CA ASP A 143 -3.93 -10.80 -8.65
C ASP A 143 -3.58 -11.17 -7.20
N ALA A 144 -4.34 -10.63 -6.25
CA ALA A 144 -4.10 -10.78 -4.81
C ALA A 144 -3.90 -12.23 -4.36
N ARG A 145 -2.87 -12.48 -3.53
CA ARG A 145 -2.71 -13.68 -2.68
C ARG A 145 -3.40 -13.49 -1.33
N TYR A 146 -3.22 -12.31 -0.75
CA TYR A 146 -3.84 -11.90 0.52
C TYR A 146 -4.30 -10.45 0.41
N TYR A 147 -5.58 -10.17 0.66
CA TYR A 147 -6.10 -8.78 0.66
C TYR A 147 -5.76 -8.02 1.94
N TYR A 148 -5.43 -8.73 3.01
CA TYR A 148 -5.25 -8.15 4.34
C TYR A 148 -3.80 -7.87 4.70
N HIS A 149 -2.87 -8.11 3.76
CA HIS A 149 -1.47 -7.70 3.84
C HIS A 149 -1.06 -6.84 2.66
N MET A 150 -0.22 -5.85 2.93
CA MET A 150 0.59 -5.18 1.92
C MET A 150 1.60 -6.16 1.32
N ASP A 151 2.02 -5.90 0.08
CA ASP A 151 3.03 -6.72 -0.59
C ASP A 151 4.35 -6.73 0.18
N ILE A 152 4.93 -7.92 0.32
CA ILE A 152 6.16 -8.14 1.08
C ILE A 152 7.34 -7.31 0.54
N HIS A 153 7.37 -7.00 -0.77
CA HIS A 153 8.41 -6.17 -1.39
C HIS A 153 8.12 -4.67 -1.32
N PHE A 154 6.97 -4.27 -0.79
CA PHE A 154 6.66 -2.88 -0.49
C PHE A 154 7.04 -2.50 0.96
N GLY A 155 7.35 -3.49 1.80
CA GLY A 155 7.87 -3.34 3.17
C GLY A 155 9.37 -3.66 3.31
N PRO A 156 9.95 -3.42 4.49
CA PRO A 156 11.40 -3.52 4.69
C PRO A 156 11.93 -4.95 4.95
N ASP A 157 11.07 -5.93 5.28
CA ASP A 157 11.51 -7.29 5.63
C ASP A 157 10.66 -8.37 4.94
N PRO A 158 10.88 -8.62 3.62
CA PRO A 158 10.10 -9.63 2.89
C PRO A 158 10.19 -11.03 3.50
N GLU A 159 11.35 -11.43 4.03
CA GLU A 159 11.56 -12.75 4.62
C GLU A 159 10.86 -12.90 5.98
N GLY A 160 10.88 -11.86 6.81
CA GLY A 160 10.11 -11.80 8.04
C GLY A 160 8.61 -11.83 7.77
N ASP A 161 8.16 -11.02 6.81
CA ASP A 161 6.75 -10.91 6.44
C ASP A 161 6.20 -12.25 5.91
N LYS A 162 6.96 -12.95 5.05
CA LYS A 162 6.60 -14.31 4.60
C LYS A 162 6.42 -15.30 5.76
N LYS A 163 7.26 -15.24 6.80
CA LYS A 163 7.14 -16.12 7.97
C LYS A 163 5.90 -15.80 8.79
N ILE A 164 5.61 -14.52 8.99
CA ILE A 164 4.41 -14.08 9.70
C ILE A 164 3.17 -14.59 8.98
N ILE A 165 3.04 -14.33 7.68
CA ILE A 165 1.90 -14.75 6.86
C ILE A 165 1.72 -16.27 6.89
N ALA A 166 2.81 -17.03 6.84
CA ALA A 166 2.77 -18.50 6.86
C ALA A 166 2.30 -19.11 8.20
N GLU A 167 2.33 -18.35 9.30
CA GLU A 167 1.85 -18.81 10.62
C GLU A 167 0.35 -18.58 10.83
N GLU A 168 -0.30 -17.85 9.92
CA GLU A 168 -1.71 -17.47 10.04
C GLU A 168 -2.66 -18.54 9.49
N ILE A 169 -3.91 -18.44 9.92
CA ILE A 169 -5.05 -19.16 9.35
C ILE A 169 -5.89 -18.13 8.60
N PRO A 170 -5.91 -18.14 7.25
CA PRO A 170 -6.56 -17.10 6.45
C PRO A 170 -8.05 -16.89 6.78
N GLU A 171 -8.79 -17.93 7.17
CA GLU A 171 -10.19 -17.82 7.57
C GLU A 171 -10.42 -17.33 9.01
N ASP A 172 -9.37 -17.26 9.84
CA ASP A 172 -9.43 -16.82 11.24
C ASP A 172 -8.60 -15.55 11.46
N ALA A 173 -9.28 -14.40 11.32
CA ALA A 173 -8.68 -13.09 11.51
C ALA A 173 -8.11 -12.83 12.92
N SER A 174 -8.40 -13.68 13.91
CA SER A 174 -7.76 -13.58 15.23
C SER A 174 -6.31 -14.07 15.24
N THR A 175 -5.91 -14.83 14.21
CA THR A 175 -4.53 -15.29 14.01
C THR A 175 -3.68 -14.28 13.24
N TRP A 176 -4.30 -13.33 12.54
CA TRP A 176 -3.60 -12.38 11.69
C TRP A 176 -2.70 -11.44 12.50
N GLN A 177 -1.51 -11.19 11.98
CA GLN A 177 -0.46 -10.39 12.59
C GLN A 177 -0.01 -9.28 11.65
N TRP A 178 0.36 -8.14 12.21
CA TRP A 178 0.89 -7.05 11.39
C TRP A 178 2.27 -7.42 10.85
N THR A 179 2.42 -7.36 9.53
CA THR A 179 3.72 -7.45 8.88
C THR A 179 4.49 -6.12 8.97
N SER A 180 5.76 -6.15 8.61
CA SER A 180 6.59 -4.94 8.49
C SER A 180 6.07 -4.03 7.37
N ALA A 181 5.62 -4.59 6.24
CA ALA A 181 4.98 -3.86 5.15
C ALA A 181 3.68 -3.16 5.60
N ASP A 182 2.81 -3.85 6.33
CA ASP A 182 1.57 -3.27 6.85
C ASP A 182 1.84 -2.10 7.79
N THR A 183 2.79 -2.30 8.70
CA THR A 183 3.18 -1.27 9.67
C THR A 183 3.76 -0.04 8.97
N LEU A 184 4.59 -0.24 7.93
CA LEU A 184 5.13 0.85 7.12
C LEU A 184 4.02 1.61 6.38
N PHE A 185 3.03 0.90 5.83
CA PHE A 185 1.88 1.53 5.18
C PHE A 185 1.05 2.38 6.15
N LEU A 186 0.77 1.88 7.36
CA LEU A 186 0.09 2.65 8.39
C LEU A 186 0.87 3.92 8.77
N TYR A 187 2.19 3.81 8.84
CA TYR A 187 3.06 4.95 9.06
C TYR A 187 3.00 5.96 7.90
N LEU A 188 3.03 5.50 6.65
CA LEU A 188 2.85 6.33 5.46
C LEU A 188 1.51 7.08 5.47
N VAL A 189 0.41 6.39 5.76
CA VAL A 189 -0.92 7.03 5.87
C VAL A 189 -0.92 8.12 6.94
N LYS A 190 -0.29 7.87 8.09
CA LYS A 190 -0.11 8.88 9.14
C LYS A 190 0.68 10.09 8.63
N GLN A 191 1.78 9.88 7.92
CA GLN A 191 2.61 10.95 7.35
C GLN A 191 1.87 11.76 6.27
N CYS A 192 1.06 11.12 5.43
CA CYS A 192 0.17 11.78 4.47
C CYS A 192 -0.84 12.67 5.19
N HIS A 193 -1.55 12.14 6.19
CA HIS A 193 -2.56 12.91 6.92
C HIS A 193 -1.97 14.10 7.66
N GLN A 194 -0.77 13.99 8.22
CA GLN A 194 -0.06 15.13 8.84
C GLN A 194 0.23 16.26 7.84
N ARG A 195 0.34 15.94 6.55
CA ARG A 195 0.54 16.90 5.45
C ARG A 195 -0.77 17.34 4.80
N GLY A 196 -1.93 16.91 5.33
CA GLY A 196 -3.24 17.19 4.74
C GLY A 196 -3.53 16.36 3.47
N ILE A 197 -2.74 15.32 3.20
CA ILE A 197 -2.90 14.44 2.04
C ILE A 197 -3.82 13.27 2.40
N LYS A 198 -4.90 13.09 1.65
CA LYS A 198 -5.80 11.94 1.74
C LYS A 198 -5.24 10.74 0.99
N VAL A 199 -5.62 9.54 1.39
CA VAL A 199 -5.16 8.29 0.77
C VAL A 199 -6.35 7.46 0.32
N ILE A 200 -6.33 7.01 -0.93
CA ILE A 200 -7.20 5.98 -1.50
C ILE A 200 -6.33 4.82 -1.95
N VAL A 201 -6.80 3.60 -1.68
CA VAL A 201 -6.15 2.35 -2.10
C VAL A 201 -7.07 1.61 -3.05
N ASP A 202 -6.51 1.06 -4.12
CA ASP A 202 -7.20 0.19 -5.06
C ASP A 202 -7.25 -1.25 -4.52
N TYR A 203 -8.39 -1.91 -4.69
CA TYR A 203 -8.61 -3.31 -4.37
C TYR A 203 -9.44 -3.97 -5.47
N SER A 204 -8.93 -5.05 -6.03
CA SER A 204 -9.63 -5.85 -7.03
C SER A 204 -10.65 -6.77 -6.36
N TRP A 205 -11.86 -6.27 -6.08
CA TRP A 205 -12.91 -7.11 -5.45
C TRP A 205 -13.58 -8.10 -6.40
N ASN A 206 -13.44 -7.89 -7.71
CA ASN A 206 -14.07 -8.72 -8.72
C ASN A 206 -13.39 -10.09 -8.89
N HIS A 207 -12.08 -10.17 -8.61
CA HIS A 207 -11.28 -11.37 -8.83
C HIS A 207 -10.02 -11.37 -7.98
N THR A 208 -9.45 -12.56 -7.76
CA THR A 208 -8.16 -12.78 -7.10
C THR A 208 -7.12 -13.31 -8.09
N GLY A 209 -5.89 -13.56 -7.63
CA GLY A 209 -4.93 -14.39 -8.34
C GLY A 209 -5.22 -15.89 -8.15
N THR A 210 -4.52 -16.73 -8.92
CA THR A 210 -4.57 -18.20 -8.77
C THR A 210 -3.83 -18.71 -7.54
N GLU A 211 -2.96 -17.87 -6.96
CA GLU A 211 -2.22 -18.15 -5.73
C GLU A 211 -2.96 -17.60 -4.49
N PHE A 212 -4.23 -17.19 -4.64
CA PHE A 212 -5.06 -16.79 -3.52
C PHE A 212 -5.37 -18.00 -2.64
N TRP A 213 -5.32 -17.82 -1.32
CA TRP A 213 -5.46 -18.92 -0.35
C TRP A 213 -6.75 -19.76 -0.51
N ALA A 214 -7.79 -19.21 -1.14
CA ALA A 214 -9.08 -19.88 -1.39
C ALA A 214 -9.36 -20.24 -2.86
N TRP A 215 -8.38 -20.11 -3.76
CA TRP A 215 -8.57 -20.34 -5.20
C TRP A 215 -8.88 -21.80 -5.57
#